data_AF-A0A6G2DEP3-F1
#
_entry.id   AF-A0A6G2DEP3-F1
#
_cell.length_a   1.000
_cell.length_b   1.000
_cell.length_c   1.000
_cell.angle_alpha   90.00
_cell.angle_beta   90.00
_cell.angle_gamma   90.00
#
_symmetry.space_group_name_H-M   'P 1'
#
loop_
_entity.id
_entity.type
_entity.pdbx_description
1 polymer ?
#
loop_
_entity_poly.entity_id
_entity_poly.type
_entity_poly.pdbx_seq_one_letter_code
_entity_poly.pdbx_strand_id
1 'polypeptide(L)'
;VLATSKLWRKVAEEVAQDFSDVTLEHQLVDSAAMLMITNPAKFDVIVTENLFGDILSDESSVLSGTLEVMPSASHSENGPSLYETIHGSVPDIAGQGIANPISMILSVSMMLRDSFG
;
A
#
# COMPACT_ATOMS: atom_id res chain seq x y z
N VAL A 1 -22.27 -5.54 -4.65
CA VAL A 1 -22.46 -6.53 -5.74
C VAL A 1 -21.78 -7.85 -5.40
N LEU A 2 -20.52 -7.83 -4.99
CA LEU A 2 -19.76 -9.02 -4.62
C LEU A 2 -20.13 -9.55 -3.23
N ALA A 3 -20.30 -10.86 -3.09
CA ALA A 3 -20.54 -11.50 -1.80
C ALA A 3 -19.30 -11.43 -0.89
N THR A 4 -18.10 -11.57 -1.47
CA THR A 4 -16.82 -11.41 -0.77
C THR A 4 -16.68 -10.01 -0.16
N SER A 5 -16.97 -8.95 -0.92
CA SER A 5 -16.90 -7.59 -0.38
C SER A 5 -17.99 -7.28 0.67
N LYS A 6 -19.13 -7.98 0.64
CA LYS A 6 -20.12 -7.89 1.73
C LYS A 6 -19.58 -8.50 3.02
N LEU A 7 -18.95 -9.67 2.93
CA LEU A 7 -18.30 -10.31 4.08
C LEU A 7 -17.15 -9.46 4.60
N TRP A 8 -16.30 -8.94 3.70
CA TRP A 8 -15.21 -8.02 4.04
C TRP A 8 -15.70 -6.83 4.85
N ARG A 9 -16.74 -6.14 4.36
CA ARG A 9 -17.35 -5.01 5.06
C ARG A 9 -17.85 -5.41 6.45
N LYS A 10 -18.59 -6.52 6.55
CA LYS A 10 -19.09 -7.01 7.83
C LYS A 10 -17.96 -7.26 8.84
N VAL A 11 -16.87 -7.91 8.42
CA VAL A 11 -15.73 -8.19 9.30
C VAL A 11 -15.01 -6.89 9.69
N ALA A 12 -14.85 -5.94 8.76
CA ALA A 12 -14.25 -4.64 9.07
C ALA A 12 -15.09 -3.84 10.09
N GLU A 13 -16.42 -3.87 9.99
CA GLU A 13 -17.34 -3.26 10.95
C GLU A 13 -17.26 -3.94 12.33
N GLU A 14 -17.04 -5.25 12.39
CA GLU A 14 -16.82 -5.99 13.63
C GLU A 14 -15.48 -5.58 14.28
N VAL A 15 -14.38 -5.57 13.53
CA VAL A 15 -13.05 -5.17 14.02
C VAL A 15 -13.01 -3.71 14.46
N ALA A 16 -13.70 -2.81 13.78
CA ALA A 16 -13.72 -1.38 14.14
C ALA A 16 -14.30 -1.11 15.54
N GLN A 17 -15.08 -2.03 16.11
CA GLN A 17 -15.57 -1.91 17.49
C GLN A 17 -14.43 -1.94 18.51
N ASP A 18 -13.31 -2.56 18.18
CA ASP A 18 -12.13 -2.66 19.03
C ASP A 18 -11.22 -1.41 18.94
N PHE A 19 -11.46 -0.51 17.97
CA PHE A 19 -10.64 0.67 17.68
C PHE A 19 -11.47 1.96 17.63
N SER A 20 -12.05 2.34 18.77
CA SER A 20 -12.98 3.49 18.86
C SER A 20 -12.37 4.86 18.51
N ASP A 21 -11.05 4.96 18.50
CA ASP A 21 -10.27 6.14 18.14
C ASP A 21 -9.99 6.26 16.64
N VAL A 22 -10.31 5.22 15.86
CA VAL A 22 -10.11 5.18 14.41
C VAL A 22 -11.44 5.35 13.67
N THR A 23 -11.54 6.34 12.79
CA THR A 23 -12.72 6.54 11.94
C THR A 23 -12.72 5.53 10.79
N LEU A 24 -13.71 4.64 10.75
CA LEU A 24 -13.93 3.72 9.62
C LEU A 24 -14.90 4.32 8.60
N GLU A 25 -14.45 4.50 7.35
CA GLU A 25 -15.29 4.83 6.20
C GLU A 25 -15.23 3.72 5.14
N HIS A 26 -16.38 3.41 4.53
CA HIS A 26 -16.45 2.44 3.44
C HIS A 26 -16.56 3.13 2.08
N GLN A 27 -15.65 2.77 1.18
CA GLN A 27 -15.59 3.32 -0.16
C GLN A 27 -15.66 2.19 -1.20
N LEU A 28 -16.43 2.38 -2.28
CA LEU A 28 -16.42 1.45 -3.42
C LEU A 28 -15.17 1.70 -4.28
N VAL A 29 -14.59 0.64 -4.83
CA VAL A 29 -13.28 0.68 -5.52
C VAL A 29 -13.26 1.61 -6.74
N ASP A 30 -14.34 1.64 -7.52
CA ASP A 30 -14.50 2.53 -8.67
C ASP A 30 -14.47 4.01 -8.27
N SER A 31 -15.21 4.35 -7.23
CA SER A 31 -15.22 5.70 -6.67
C SER A 31 -13.96 5.99 -5.85
N ALA A 32 -13.26 5.00 -5.30
CA ALA A 32 -11.97 5.18 -4.63
C ALA A 32 -10.92 5.65 -5.64
N ALA A 33 -10.80 4.96 -6.78
CA ALA A 33 -9.90 5.35 -7.87
C ALA A 33 -10.14 6.81 -8.31
N MET A 34 -11.41 7.17 -8.58
CA MET A 34 -11.74 8.56 -8.94
C MET A 34 -11.38 9.58 -7.85
N LEU A 35 -11.59 9.24 -6.57
CA LEU A 35 -11.23 10.12 -5.46
C LEU A 35 -9.73 10.24 -5.27
N MET A 36 -8.94 9.19 -5.51
CA MET A 36 -7.48 9.25 -5.44
C MET A 36 -6.92 10.25 -6.44
N ILE A 37 -7.49 10.32 -7.65
CA ILE A 37 -7.08 11.31 -8.66
C ILE A 37 -7.55 12.72 -8.29
N THR A 38 -8.81 12.87 -7.89
CA THR A 38 -9.45 14.19 -7.75
C THR A 38 -9.23 14.86 -6.39
N ASN A 39 -9.01 14.08 -5.34
CA ASN A 39 -8.79 14.53 -3.98
C ASN A 39 -7.99 13.50 -3.15
N PRO A 40 -6.71 13.24 -3.50
CA PRO A 40 -5.88 12.23 -2.83
C PRO A 40 -5.72 12.47 -1.33
N ALA A 41 -5.68 13.75 -0.90
CA ALA A 41 -5.53 14.14 0.50
C ALA A 41 -6.73 13.77 1.39
N LYS A 42 -7.81 13.22 0.82
CA LYS A 42 -8.91 12.65 1.59
C LYS A 42 -8.52 11.37 2.35
N PHE A 43 -7.55 10.61 1.84
CA PHE A 43 -7.20 9.32 2.39
C PHE A 43 -6.02 9.41 3.36
N ASP A 44 -6.13 8.69 4.47
CA ASP A 44 -5.03 8.41 5.39
C ASP A 44 -4.55 6.97 5.21
N VAL A 45 -5.39 5.99 5.59
CA VAL A 45 -5.13 4.56 5.43
C VAL A 45 -6.20 3.93 4.53
N ILE A 46 -5.77 3.11 3.56
CA ILE A 46 -6.65 2.30 2.72
C ILE A 46 -6.40 0.82 3.04
N VAL A 47 -7.45 0.09 3.45
CA VAL A 47 -7.40 -1.35 3.70
C VAL A 47 -8.35 -2.04 2.72
N THR A 48 -7.84 -2.96 1.92
CA THR A 48 -8.59 -3.59 0.84
C THR A 48 -8.11 -5.01 0.54
N GLU A 49 -8.87 -5.76 -0.27
CA GLU A 49 -8.50 -7.10 -0.72
C GLU A 49 -7.39 -7.06 -1.78
N ASN A 50 -6.70 -8.19 -1.98
CA ASN A 50 -5.48 -8.29 -2.79
C ASN A 50 -5.59 -7.60 -4.17
N LEU A 51 -6.57 -8.01 -5.00
CA LEU A 51 -6.72 -7.46 -6.36
C LEU A 51 -7.01 -5.95 -6.39
N PHE A 52 -7.81 -5.46 -5.44
CA PHE A 52 -8.09 -4.02 -5.36
C PHE A 52 -6.91 -3.25 -4.78
N GLY A 53 -6.14 -3.87 -3.88
CA GLY A 53 -4.90 -3.32 -3.34
C GLY A 53 -3.87 -3.11 -4.44
N ASP A 54 -3.62 -4.14 -5.25
CA ASP A 54 -2.71 -4.11 -6.41
C ASP A 54 -3.02 -2.94 -7.35
N ILE A 55 -4.28 -2.80 -7.76
CA ILE A 55 -4.72 -1.73 -8.66
C ILE A 55 -4.57 -0.35 -8.01
N LEU A 56 -5.06 -0.16 -6.78
CA LEU A 56 -5.05 1.14 -6.13
C LEU A 56 -3.63 1.55 -5.69
N SER A 57 -2.75 0.61 -5.33
CA SER A 57 -1.36 0.92 -4.99
C SER A 57 -0.61 1.41 -6.23
N ASP A 58 -0.81 0.79 -7.39
CA ASP A 58 -0.25 1.26 -8.65
C ASP A 58 -0.81 2.62 -9.05
N GLU A 59 -2.11 2.87 -8.86
CA GLU A 59 -2.69 4.20 -9.09
C GLU A 59 -2.06 5.26 -8.17
N SER A 60 -1.91 4.96 -6.88
CA SER A 60 -1.28 5.86 -5.90
C SER A 60 0.16 6.24 -6.29
N SER A 61 0.87 5.28 -6.90
CA SER A 61 2.27 5.42 -7.25
C SER A 61 2.49 6.48 -8.33
N VAL A 62 1.55 6.61 -9.27
CA VAL A 62 1.57 7.61 -10.32
C VAL A 62 1.32 9.01 -9.76
N LEU A 63 0.46 9.13 -8.74
CA LEU A 63 0.14 10.41 -8.11
C LEU A 63 1.34 11.04 -7.40
N SER A 64 2.25 10.22 -6.86
CA SER A 64 3.49 10.67 -6.23
C SER A 64 4.50 11.28 -7.23
N GLY A 65 4.32 11.01 -8.53
CA GLY A 65 5.18 11.48 -9.61
C GLY A 65 6.40 10.60 -9.90
N THR A 66 6.74 9.61 -9.05
CA THR A 66 7.77 8.62 -9.35
C THR A 66 7.66 7.34 -8.50
N LEU A 67 7.71 6.17 -9.16
CA LEU A 67 7.77 4.86 -8.51
C LEU A 67 9.05 4.65 -7.69
N GLU A 68 10.13 5.31 -8.11
CA GLU A 68 11.49 5.03 -7.64
C GLU A 68 11.76 5.46 -6.19
N VAL A 69 10.79 6.14 -5.56
CA VAL A 69 10.90 6.63 -4.18
C VAL A 69 9.95 5.93 -3.21
N MET A 70 9.11 5.00 -3.68
CA MET A 70 8.12 4.35 -2.81
C MET A 70 8.67 3.04 -2.23
N PRO A 71 8.79 2.92 -0.90
CA PRO A 71 9.15 1.66 -0.25
C PRO A 71 7.93 0.75 -0.05
N SER A 72 8.16 -0.55 0.20
CA SER A 72 7.10 -1.48 0.59
C SER A 72 7.55 -2.44 1.70
N ALA A 73 6.56 -2.98 2.42
CA ALA A 73 6.73 -4.00 3.44
C ALA A 73 5.58 -5.03 3.38
N SER A 74 5.92 -6.31 3.51
CA SER A 74 4.98 -7.41 3.69
C SER A 74 5.23 -8.08 5.04
N HIS A 75 4.27 -7.98 5.94
CA HIS A 75 4.39 -8.47 7.31
C HIS A 75 3.80 -9.88 7.46
N SER A 76 4.53 -10.74 8.16
CA SER A 76 4.04 -12.04 8.62
C SER A 76 3.57 -11.92 10.07
N GLU A 77 2.53 -12.68 10.44
CA GLU A 77 2.11 -12.78 11.84
C GLU A 77 3.15 -13.52 12.69
N ASN A 78 3.75 -14.59 12.16
CA ASN A 78 4.63 -15.50 12.89
C ASN A 78 5.91 -15.83 12.11
N GLY A 79 6.55 -14.82 11.54
CA GLY A 79 7.74 -15.01 10.70
C GLY A 79 8.44 -13.71 10.33
N PRO A 80 9.49 -13.79 9.50
CA PRO A 80 10.15 -12.60 9.01
C PRO A 80 9.21 -11.78 8.12
N SER A 81 9.36 -10.45 8.19
CA SER A 81 8.74 -9.53 7.22
C SER A 81 9.67 -9.37 6.00
N LEU A 82 9.08 -9.13 4.83
CA LEU A 82 9.79 -8.82 3.59
C LEU A 82 9.73 -7.32 3.33
N TYR A 83 10.86 -6.72 2.95
CA TYR A 83 10.97 -5.30 2.63
C TYR A 83 11.63 -5.17 1.27
N GLU A 84 10.98 -4.47 0.34
CA GLU A 84 11.42 -4.42 -1.06
C GLU A 84 11.06 -3.09 -1.73
N THR A 85 11.53 -2.91 -2.96
CA THR A 85 11.13 -1.79 -3.80
C THR A 85 9.84 -2.16 -4.54
N ILE A 86 8.93 -1.20 -4.73
CA ILE A 86 7.75 -1.47 -5.57
C ILE A 86 8.08 -1.51 -7.07
N HIS A 87 9.16 -0.83 -7.48
CA HIS A 87 9.59 -0.85 -8.86
C HIS A 87 10.31 -2.16 -9.17
N GLY A 88 10.14 -2.64 -10.40
CA GLY A 88 10.80 -3.84 -10.88
C GLY A 88 12.31 -3.67 -11.07
N SER A 89 12.94 -4.69 -11.65
CA SER A 89 14.39 -4.78 -11.87
C SER A 89 14.96 -3.85 -12.95
N VAL A 90 14.10 -3.15 -13.71
CA VAL A 90 14.43 -2.24 -14.83
C VAL A 90 15.64 -2.73 -15.65
N PRO A 91 15.51 -3.84 -16.42
CA PRO A 91 16.64 -4.52 -17.06
C PRO A 91 17.47 -3.61 -17.99
N ASP A 92 16.84 -2.61 -18.60
CA ASP A 92 17.46 -1.70 -19.55
C ASP A 92 18.60 -0.86 -18.97
N ILE A 93 18.61 -0.65 -17.64
CA ILE A 93 19.64 0.16 -16.94
C ILE A 93 20.52 -0.68 -16.00
N ALA A 94 20.33 -2.00 -15.97
CA ALA A 94 21.08 -2.89 -15.09
C ALA A 94 22.60 -2.81 -15.38
N GLY A 95 23.40 -2.66 -14.32
CA GLY A 95 24.85 -2.54 -14.42
C GLY A 95 25.37 -1.17 -14.87
N GLN A 96 24.49 -0.20 -15.16
CA GLN A 96 24.91 1.16 -15.57
C GLN A 96 25.13 2.11 -14.38
N GLY A 97 24.72 1.73 -13.17
CA GLY A 97 24.91 2.55 -11.97
C GLY A 97 24.02 3.81 -11.91
N ILE A 98 22.96 3.85 -12.72
CA ILE A 98 22.03 4.99 -12.81
C ILE A 98 20.65 4.73 -12.18
N ALA A 99 20.44 3.54 -11.62
CA ALA A 99 19.20 3.24 -10.91
C ALA A 99 19.10 4.09 -9.64
N ASN A 100 17.92 4.64 -9.38
CA ASN A 100 17.65 5.43 -8.20
C ASN A 100 17.52 4.53 -6.96
N PRO A 101 18.40 4.65 -5.95
CA PRO A 101 18.43 3.74 -4.81
C PRO A 101 17.46 4.12 -3.69
N ILE A 102 16.71 5.22 -3.83
CA ILE A 102 15.92 5.81 -2.72
C ILE A 102 14.87 4.84 -2.20
N SER A 103 14.07 4.21 -3.07
CA SER A 103 13.06 3.24 -2.64
C SER A 103 13.68 2.13 -1.77
N MET A 104 14.82 1.56 -2.18
CA MET A 104 15.48 0.51 -1.41
C MET A 104 16.00 1.01 -0.05
N ILE A 105 16.58 2.21 0.00
CA ILE A 105 17.04 2.81 1.26
C ILE A 105 15.86 3.02 2.22
N LEU A 106 14.72 3.50 1.70
CA LEU A 106 13.52 3.69 2.48
C LEU A 106 12.93 2.34 2.94
N SER A 107 12.99 1.28 2.14
CA SER A 107 12.57 -0.06 2.54
C SER A 107 13.46 -0.62 3.66
N VAL A 108 14.78 -0.36 3.61
CA VAL A 108 15.69 -0.69 4.73
C VAL A 108 15.35 0.15 5.98
N SER A 109 14.99 1.42 5.80
CA SER A 109 14.55 2.26 6.92
C SER A 109 13.28 1.71 7.57
N MET A 110 12.31 1.24 6.77
CA MET A 110 11.10 0.56 7.28
C MET A 110 11.47 -0.74 7.99
N MET A 111 12.38 -1.54 7.42
CA MET A 111 12.86 -2.77 8.05
C MET A 111 13.44 -2.53 9.44
N LEU A 112 14.32 -1.54 9.57
CA LEU A 112 14.94 -1.19 10.85
C LEU A 112 13.90 -0.71 11.85
N ARG A 113 12.96 0.13 11.43
CA ARG A 113 11.92 0.68 12.31
C ARG A 113 10.89 -0.37 12.75
N ASP A 114 10.44 -1.22 11.83
CA ASP A 114 9.25 -2.06 12.03
C ASP A 114 9.61 -3.49 12.48
N SER A 115 10.82 -3.99 12.21
CA SER A 115 11.27 -5.33 12.62
C SER A 115 12.38 -5.34 13.68
N PHE A 116 13.14 -4.25 13.83
CA PHE A 116 14.33 -4.21 14.70
C PHE A 116 14.37 -3.02 15.67
N GLY A 117 13.33 -2.18 15.68
CA GLY A 117 13.19 -0.97 16.49
C GLY A 117 12.30 -1.17 17.70
#